data_AF-A0A346SET5-F1
#
_entry.id   AF-A0A346SET5-F1
#
_cell.length_a   1.000
_cell.length_b   1.000
_cell.length_c   1.000
_cell.angle_alpha   90.00
_cell.angle_beta   90.00
_cell.angle_gamma   90.00
#
_symmetry.space_group_name_H-M   'P 1'
#
loop_
_entity.id
_entity.type
_entity.pdbx_description
1 polymer ?
#
loop_
_entity_poly.entity_id
_entity_poly.type
_entity_poly.pdbx_seq_one_letter_code
_entity_poly.pdbx_strand_id
1 'polypeptide(L)' 'MMNWTDLTKDWSAACERAKRRFPNLRDKDMMRVLKDRKGFEAYLAERHQLTMNEAHEEVEDFLFTEGLNREFSSAALSK' A
#
# COMPACT_ATOMS: atom_id res chain seq x y z
N MET A 1 -4.32 12.27 -7.27
CA MET A 1 -3.51 11.52 -6.28
C MET A 1 -4.43 10.52 -5.59
N MET A 2 -4.08 9.24 -5.62
CA MET A 2 -4.87 8.16 -5.00
C MET A 2 -4.93 8.38 -3.49
N ASN A 3 -6.13 8.37 -2.90
CA ASN A 3 -6.28 8.47 -1.45
C ASN A 3 -6.16 7.09 -0.81
N TRP A 4 -5.67 7.02 0.43
CA TRP A 4 -5.62 5.77 1.20
C TRP A 4 -6.98 5.06 1.25
N THR A 5 -8.08 5.83 1.40
CA THR A 5 -9.45 5.32 1.40
C THR A 5 -9.92 4.75 0.05
N ASP A 6 -9.26 5.09 -1.05
CA ASP A 6 -9.53 4.49 -2.36
C ASP A 6 -8.72 3.20 -2.53
N LEU A 7 -7.49 3.17 -2.01
CA LEU A 7 -6.67 1.95 -1.92
C LEU A 7 -7.36 0.87 -1.08
N THR A 8 -8.06 1.26 0.00
CA THR A 8 -8.76 0.31 0.88
C THR A 8 -9.94 -0.39 0.19
N LYS A 9 -10.50 0.16 -0.90
CA LYS A 9 -11.58 -0.48 -1.66
C LYS A 9 -11.10 -1.72 -2.41
N ASP A 10 -9.88 -1.67 -2.95
CA ASP A 10 -9.22 -2.76 -3.65
C ASP A 10 -8.10 -3.40 -2.81
N TRP A 11 -8.29 -3.39 -1.48
CA TRP A 11 -7.26 -3.82 -0.54
C TRP A 11 -6.75 -5.23 -0.77
N SER A 12 -7.59 -6.17 -1.23
CA SER A 12 -7.14 -7.54 -1.50
C SER A 12 -6.06 -7.57 -2.58
N ALA A 13 -6.22 -6.79 -3.66
CA ALA A 13 -5.26 -6.72 -4.74
C ALA A 13 -4.03 -5.87 -4.34
N ALA A 14 -4.26 -4.78 -3.60
CA ALA A 14 -3.18 -3.97 -3.04
C ALA A 14 -2.31 -4.78 -2.05
N CYS A 15 -2.92 -5.63 -1.23
CA CYS A 15 -2.24 -6.49 -0.25
C CYS A 15 -1.30 -7.49 -0.94
N GLU A 16 -1.77 -8.14 -2.01
CA GLU A 16 -0.92 -9.03 -2.83
C GLU A 16 0.29 -8.30 -3.42
N ARG A 17 0.09 -7.07 -3.92
CA ARG A 17 1.18 -6.23 -4.45
C ARG A 17 2.11 -5.73 -3.36
N ALA A 18 1.56 -5.32 -2.21
CA ALA A 18 2.33 -4.91 -1.04
C ALA A 18 3.20 -6.06 -0.54
N LYS A 19 2.69 -7.29 -0.42
CA LYS A 19 3.49 -8.48 -0.06
C LYS A 19 4.63 -8.75 -1.03
N ARG A 20 4.42 -8.47 -2.32
CA ARG A 20 5.47 -8.60 -3.33
C ARG A 20 6.55 -7.51 -3.18
N ARG A 21 6.18 -6.30 -2.77
CA ARG A 21 7.09 -5.16 -2.54
C ARG A 21 7.84 -5.28 -1.21
N PHE A 22 7.14 -5.65 -0.14
CA PHE A 22 7.64 -5.76 1.22
C PHE A 22 7.62 -7.22 1.70
N PRO A 23 8.71 -7.97 1.51
CA PRO A 23 8.81 -9.32 2.05
C PRO A 23 8.71 -9.28 3.59
N ASN A 24 7.99 -10.25 4.16
CA ASN A 24 7.58 -10.34 5.58
C ASN A 24 6.25 -9.69 5.97
N LEU A 25 5.44 -9.19 5.02
CA LEU A 25 4.06 -8.77 5.29
C LEU A 25 3.13 -9.90 5.74
N ARG A 26 2.65 -9.83 6.99
CA ARG A 26 1.58 -10.66 7.55
C ARG A 26 0.20 -10.07 7.25
N ASP A 27 -0.65 -10.86 6.59
CA ASP A 27 -2.06 -10.50 6.30
C ASP A 27 -2.87 -10.06 7.53
N LYS A 28 -2.65 -10.74 8.66
CA LYS A 28 -3.38 -10.46 9.90
C LYS A 28 -3.14 -9.03 10.40
N ASP A 29 -1.91 -8.55 10.26
CA ASP A 29 -1.54 -7.20 10.65
C ASP A 29 -1.95 -6.19 9.58
N MET A 30 -1.97 -6.61 8.30
CA MET A 30 -2.47 -5.79 7.18
C MET A 30 -3.94 -5.35 7.36
N MET A 31 -4.83 -6.21 7.86
CA MET A 31 -6.21 -5.79 8.16
C MET A 31 -6.29 -4.74 9.28
N ARG A 32 -5.33 -4.72 10.20
CA ARG A 32 -5.29 -3.77 11.31
C ARG A 32 -4.77 -2.41 10.86
N VAL A 33 -3.66 -2.40 10.12
CA VAL A 33 -3.05 -1.20 9.54
C VAL A 33 -3.83 -0.63 8.36
N LEU A 34 -4.71 -1.41 7.71
CA LEU A 34 -5.66 -0.93 6.71
C LEU A 34 -6.48 0.27 7.19
N LYS A 35 -6.85 0.24 8.47
CA LYS A 35 -7.71 1.28 9.07
C LYS A 35 -6.98 2.60 9.28
N ASP A 36 -5.65 2.59 9.31
CA ASP A 36 -4.86 3.77 9.65
C ASP A 36 -3.53 3.81 8.86
N ARG A 37 -3.40 4.81 7.98
CA ARG A 37 -2.19 5.03 7.17
C ARG A 37 -0.94 5.18 8.04
N LYS A 38 -1.02 5.93 9.15
CA LYS A 38 0.13 6.11 10.05
C LYS A 38 0.50 4.81 10.74
N GLY A 39 -0.49 3.98 11.04
CA GLY A 39 -0.29 2.61 11.53
C GLY A 39 0.50 1.75 10.54
N PHE A 40 0.25 1.90 9.23
CA PHE A 40 1.01 1.19 8.19
C PHE A 40 2.45 1.70 8.06
N GLU A 41 2.65 3.02 8.07
CA GLU A 41 3.98 3.64 8.04
C GLU A 41 4.82 3.23 9.27
N ALA A 42 4.25 3.32 10.47
CA ALA A 42 4.92 2.89 11.70
C ALA A 42 5.25 1.39 11.69
N TYR A 43 4.38 0.58 11.12
CA TYR A 43 4.57 -0.85 11.00
C TYR A 43 5.66 -1.23 9.99
N LEU A 44 5.74 -0.51 8.87
CA LEU A 44 6.83 -0.67 7.91
C LEU A 44 8.16 -0.24 8.53
N ALA A 45 8.19 0.90 9.23
CA ALA A 45 9.36 1.39 9.95
C ALA A 45 9.89 0.33 10.94
N GLU A 46 9.01 -0.21 11.79
CA GLU A 46 9.39 -1.22 12.78
C GLU A 46 9.86 -2.52 12.12
N ARG A 47 9.13 -3.00 11.10
CA ARG A 47 9.42 -4.34 10.54
C ARG A 47 10.57 -4.35 9.54
N HIS A 48 10.84 -3.24 8.87
CA HIS A 48 11.92 -3.12 7.89
C HIS A 48 13.14 -2.36 8.44
N GLN A 49 13.13 -1.98 9.72
CA GLN A 49 14.17 -1.14 10.35
C GLN A 49 14.40 0.16 9.58
N LEU A 50 13.32 0.70 9.00
CA LEU A 50 13.34 1.97 8.29
C LEU A 50 13.05 3.10 9.26
N THR A 51 13.52 4.29 8.95
CA THR A 51 13.07 5.50 9.63
C THR A 51 11.62 5.80 9.27
N MET A 52 10.92 6.58 10.12
CA MET A 52 9.54 7.00 9.81
C MET A 52 9.45 7.76 8.48
N ASN A 53 10.50 8.48 8.08
CA ASN A 53 10.53 9.21 6.81
C ASN A 53 10.62 8.24 5.62
N GLU A 54 11.53 7.26 5.68
CA GLU A 54 11.65 6.24 4.63
C GLU A 54 10.38 5.39 4.52
N ALA A 55 9.78 5.01 5.65
CA ALA A 55 8.51 4.29 5.64
C ALA A 55 7.38 5.14 5.04
N HIS A 56 7.38 6.45 5.29
CA HIS A 56 6.43 7.37 4.65
C HIS A 56 6.64 7.42 3.14
N GLU A 57 7.89 7.61 2.68
CA GLU A 57 8.24 7.65 1.26
C GLU A 57 7.86 6.35 0.54
N GLU A 58 8.12 5.18 1.14
CA GLU A 58 7.74 3.88 0.59
C GLU A 58 6.22 3.70 0.49
N VAL A 59 5.46 4.23 1.46
CA VAL A 59 3.99 4.20 1.44
C VAL A 59 3.44 5.16 0.38
N GLU A 60 4.07 6.31 0.18
CA GLU A 60 3.70 7.25 -0.88
C GLU A 60 4.01 6.71 -2.27
N ASP A 61 5.17 6.11 -2.47
CA ASP A 61 5.54 5.42 -3.72
C ASP A 61 4.55 4.27 -4.02
N PHE A 62 4.16 3.52 -2.99
CA PHE A 62 3.16 2.48 -3.11
C PHE A 62 1.79 3.05 -3.52
N LEU A 63 1.28 4.07 -2.83
CA LEU A 63 0.00 4.72 -3.16
C LEU A 63 0.01 5.30 -4.57
N PHE A 64 1.13 5.86 -5.01
CA PHE A 64 1.30 6.39 -6.35
C PHE A 64 1.24 5.28 -7.40
N THR A 65 2.00 4.20 -7.19
CA THR A 65 2.00 3.02 -8.07
C THR A 65 0.62 2.36 -8.14
N GLU A 66 -0.12 2.32 -7.04
CA GLU A 66 -1.48 1.79 -6.99
C GLU A 66 -2.49 2.67 -7.73
N GLY A 67 -2.33 4.00 -7.64
CA GLY A 67 -3.06 4.94 -8.46
C GLY A 67 -2.85 4.70 -9.95
N LEU A 68 -1.59 4.55 -10.37
CA LEU A 68 -1.23 4.21 -11.75
C LEU A 68 -1.80 2.87 -12.19
N ASN A 69 -1.71 1.82 -11.35
CA ASN A 69 -2.28 0.50 -11.64
C ASN A 69 -3.80 0.56 -11.86
N ARG A 70 -4.51 1.39 -11.09
CA ARG A 70 -5.96 1.58 -11.23
C ARG A 70 -6.30 2.31 -12.52
N GLU A 71 -5.56 3.36 -12.86
CA GLU A 71 -5.73 4.06 -14.15
C GLU A 71 -5.43 3.12 -15.32
N PHE A 72 -4.35 2.35 -15.24
CA PHE A 72 -3.98 1.38 -16.28
C PHE A 72 -5.04 0.28 -16.45
N SER A 73 -5.60 -0.24 -15.36
CA SER A 73 -6.67 -1.23 -15.39
C SER A 73 -7.95 -0.66 -16.00
N SER A 74 -8.29 0.60 -15.70
CA SER A 74 -9.44 1.27 -16.29
C SER A 74 -9.27 1.58 -17.79
N ALA A 75 -8.05 1.91 -18.21
CA ALA A 75 -7.71 2.15 -19.61
C ALA A 75 -7.65 0.83 -20.43
N ALA A 76 -7.22 -0.27 -19.81
CA ALA A 76 -7.16 -1.58 -20.45
C ALA A 76 -8.54 -2.18 -20.77
N LEU A 77 -9.60 -1.76 -20.07
CA LEU A 77 -10.97 -2.22 -20.29
C LEU A 77 -11.68 -1.48 -21.45
N SER A 78 -11.10 -0.39 -21.97
CA SER A 78 -11.68 0.41 -23.08
C SER A 78 -11.17 0.00 -24.48
N LYS A 79 -10.67 -1.23 -24.66
CA LYS A 79 -10.16 -1.73 -25.95
C LYS A 79 -10.86 -2.99 -26.43
#